data_AF-S0EZR7-F1
#
_entry.id   AF-S0EZR7-F1
#
_cell.length_a   1.000
_cell.length_b   1.000
_cell.length_c   1.000
_cell.angle_alpha   90.00
_cell.angle_beta   90.00
_cell.angle_gamma   90.00
#
_symmetry.space_group_name_H-M   'P 1'
#
loop_
_entity.id
_entity.type
_entity.pdbx_description
1 polymer ?
#
loop_
_entity_poly.entity_id
_entity_poly.type
_entity_poly.pdbx_seq_one_letter_code
_entity_poly.pdbx_strand_id
1 'polypeptide(L)'
;MNLPAFASPIWAEKSPTQPQPQPKPPAPRQPKPHRPLRLLVFSFTVLVALEAGVVLDQKVFQLHASLLPLSAPSTTPNASVRLCTAEAKRQEGFVSVTGSFQNLTPYPLHHVQAVVELLDSKGLPLDVETAPIVLDPVLPYQKAPFHIIVEDSRYAVSCRIRFRTPFGPMLD
;
A
#
# COMPACT_ATOMS: atom_id res chain seq x y z
N MET A 1 48.52 12.11 26.12
CA MET A 1 47.71 13.26 26.56
C MET A 1 46.30 12.74 26.81
N ASN A 2 45.91 12.67 28.09
CA ASN A 2 44.63 12.10 28.53
C ASN A 2 43.54 13.19 28.48
N LEU A 3 42.40 12.88 27.84
CA LEU A 3 41.20 13.71 27.88
C LEU A 3 40.28 13.24 29.02
N PRO A 4 39.67 14.15 29.79
CA PRO A 4 38.83 13.79 30.93
C PRO A 4 37.42 13.34 30.50
N ALA A 5 36.90 12.38 31.26
CA ALA A 5 35.53 11.89 31.17
C ALA A 5 34.53 12.97 31.63
N PHE A 6 33.55 13.28 30.79
CA PHE A 6 32.40 14.08 31.17
C PHE A 6 31.27 13.15 31.61
N ALA A 7 30.98 13.17 32.91
CA ALA A 7 29.80 12.58 33.50
C ALA A 7 28.60 13.50 33.23
N SER A 8 27.56 12.97 32.60
CA SER A 8 26.30 13.69 32.40
C SER A 8 25.39 13.55 33.63
N PRO A 9 24.70 14.63 34.06
CA PRO A 9 23.87 14.63 35.26
C PRO A 9 22.53 13.94 35.02
N ILE A 10 22.19 13.05 35.96
CA ILE A 10 20.89 12.38 36.09
C ILE A 10 19.92 13.40 36.71
N TRP A 11 19.14 14.09 35.88
CA TRP A 11 17.96 14.83 36.35
C TRP A 11 16.72 14.00 36.08
N ALA A 12 16.21 13.43 37.16
CA ALA A 12 14.94 12.74 37.24
C ALA A 12 13.79 13.75 37.12
N GLU A 13 13.24 13.88 35.93
CA GLU A 13 12.01 14.65 35.72
C GLU A 13 10.80 13.75 36.01
N LYS A 14 10.40 13.75 37.28
CA LYS A 14 9.11 13.20 37.72
C LYS A 14 7.98 14.09 37.20
N SER A 15 7.50 13.80 36.00
CA SER A 15 6.27 14.43 35.51
C SER A 15 5.07 13.93 36.33
N PRO A 16 4.22 14.82 36.86
CA PRO A 16 3.03 14.43 37.58
C PRO A 16 2.08 13.69 36.64
N THR A 17 1.73 12.46 37.02
CA THR A 17 0.77 11.62 36.31
C THR A 17 -0.58 12.31 36.31
N GLN A 18 -0.97 12.86 35.16
CA GLN A 18 -2.28 13.43 34.95
C GLN A 18 -3.33 12.30 35.07
N PRO A 19 -4.37 12.46 35.91
CA PRO A 19 -5.42 11.44 36.06
C PRO A 19 -6.07 11.17 34.72
N GLN A 20 -5.94 9.93 34.24
CA GLN A 20 -6.57 9.48 33.01
C GLN A 20 -8.11 9.52 33.21
N PRO A 21 -8.87 10.20 32.33
CA PRO A 21 -10.32 10.21 32.42
C PRO A 21 -10.87 8.78 32.37
N GLN A 22 -11.62 8.38 33.40
CA GLN A 22 -12.25 7.06 33.41
C GLN A 22 -13.18 6.91 32.19
N PRO A 23 -13.09 5.77 31.46
CA PRO A 23 -14.00 5.50 30.36
C PRO A 23 -15.44 5.51 30.88
N LYS A 24 -16.27 6.37 30.29
CA LYS A 24 -17.70 6.44 30.55
C LYS A 24 -18.32 5.06 30.31
N PRO A 25 -19.05 4.47 31.28
CA PRO A 25 -19.69 3.17 31.09
C PRO A 25 -20.59 3.19 29.86
N PRO A 26 -20.50 2.19 28.95
CA PRO A 26 -21.40 2.10 27.83
C PRO A 26 -22.84 1.92 28.33
N ALA A 27 -23.75 2.72 27.77
CA ALA A 27 -25.17 2.68 28.13
C ALA A 27 -25.75 1.26 27.95
N PRO A 28 -26.70 0.84 28.82
CA PRO A 28 -27.35 -0.46 28.72
C PRO A 28 -28.02 -0.60 27.35
N ARG A 29 -27.56 -1.60 26.57
CA ARG A 29 -28.12 -1.93 25.25
C ARG A 29 -29.54 -2.44 25.45
N GLN A 30 -30.53 -1.68 24.99
CA GLN A 30 -31.90 -2.17 24.99
C GLN A 30 -32.06 -3.36 24.03
N PRO A 31 -32.72 -4.45 24.45
CA PRO A 31 -32.99 -5.59 23.59
C PRO A 31 -33.90 -5.17 22.43
N LYS A 32 -33.43 -5.40 21.19
CA LYS A 32 -34.25 -5.21 19.99
C LYS A 32 -35.42 -6.20 20.02
N PRO A 33 -36.66 -5.77 19.79
CA PRO A 33 -37.81 -6.67 19.73
C PRO A 33 -37.65 -7.65 18.56
N HIS A 34 -37.63 -8.94 18.87
CA HIS A 34 -37.68 -10.02 17.89
C HIS A 34 -38.99 -9.93 17.10
N ARG A 35 -38.89 -9.68 15.80
CA ARG A 35 -40.03 -9.82 14.88
C ARG A 35 -40.36 -11.31 14.74
N PRO A 36 -41.63 -11.70 14.87
CA PRO A 36 -42.02 -13.11 14.81
C PRO A 36 -41.81 -13.67 13.40
N LEU A 37 -41.16 -14.82 13.38
CA LEU A 37 -41.02 -15.72 12.24
C LEU A 37 -42.43 -16.15 11.80
N ARG A 38 -42.99 -15.51 10.76
CA ARG A 38 -44.18 -16.04 10.08
C ARG A 38 -43.73 -16.96 8.96
N LEU A 39 -43.59 -18.23 9.32
CA LEU A 39 -43.63 -19.35 8.39
C LEU A 39 -45.05 -19.40 7.81
N LEU A 40 -45.22 -19.12 6.52
CA LEU A 40 -46.43 -19.45 5.79
C LEU A 40 -46.06 -19.98 4.42
N VAL A 41 -46.24 -21.28 4.30
CA VAL A 41 -46.10 -22.15 3.14
C VAL A 41 -47.28 -21.89 2.18
N PHE A 42 -47.07 -22.18 0.89
CA PHE A 42 -47.99 -22.10 -0.26
C PHE A 42 -48.13 -20.68 -0.84
N SER A 43 -47.73 -20.38 -2.09
CA SER A 43 -48.13 -21.07 -3.30
C SER A 43 -47.10 -20.95 -4.45
N PHE A 44 -46.83 -22.10 -5.03
CA PHE A 44 -45.88 -22.41 -6.10
C PHE A 44 -46.59 -22.26 -7.46
N THR A 45 -46.87 -21.06 -7.96
CA THR A 45 -47.44 -20.93 -9.35
C THR A 45 -47.38 -19.53 -9.99
N VAL A 46 -46.37 -18.70 -9.70
CA VAL A 46 -46.02 -17.54 -10.55
C VAL A 46 -44.49 -17.41 -10.60
N LEU A 47 -43.82 -18.49 -10.99
CA LEU A 47 -42.35 -18.63 -10.96
C LEU A 47 -41.73 -18.83 -12.36
N VAL A 48 -42.44 -18.51 -13.45
CA VAL A 48 -41.93 -18.74 -14.82
C VAL A 48 -42.02 -17.51 -15.75
N ALA A 49 -42.61 -16.39 -15.31
CA ALA A 49 -42.79 -15.20 -16.16
C ALA A 49 -42.01 -13.95 -15.70
N LEU A 50 -41.06 -14.10 -14.76
CA LEU A 50 -40.19 -13.03 -14.26
C LEU A 50 -38.70 -13.35 -14.39
N GLU A 51 -38.36 -14.25 -15.32
CA GLU A 51 -36.98 -14.59 -15.71
C GLU A 51 -36.52 -13.82 -16.96
N ALA A 52 -37.35 -12.91 -17.52
CA ALA A 52 -37.07 -12.24 -18.79
C ALA A 52 -36.78 -10.72 -18.70
N GLY A 53 -36.75 -10.13 -17.50
CA GLY A 53 -36.95 -8.67 -17.39
C GLY A 53 -36.03 -7.88 -16.47
N VAL A 54 -34.99 -8.48 -15.89
CA VAL A 54 -34.01 -7.72 -15.08
C VAL A 54 -32.60 -8.26 -15.32
N VAL A 55 -32.16 -8.27 -16.57
CA VAL A 55 -30.72 -8.04 -16.84
C VAL A 55 -30.52 -6.54 -16.68
N LEU A 56 -30.54 -6.08 -15.43
CA LEU A 56 -30.05 -4.75 -15.08
C LEU A 56 -28.58 -4.74 -15.49
N ASP A 57 -28.33 -4.02 -16.57
CA ASP A 57 -27.05 -3.74 -17.19
C ASP A 57 -26.06 -3.20 -16.13
N GLN A 58 -25.45 -4.10 -15.36
CA GLN A 58 -24.38 -3.81 -14.40
C GLN A 58 -23.05 -3.44 -15.12
N LYS A 59 -23.09 -3.13 -16.42
CA LYS A 59 -21.92 -2.67 -17.17
C LYS A 59 -21.59 -1.19 -16.96
N VAL A 60 -22.45 -0.40 -16.32
CA VAL A 60 -22.33 1.08 -16.34
C VAL A 60 -21.33 1.67 -15.32
N PHE A 61 -20.77 0.89 -14.40
CA PHE A 61 -19.72 1.37 -13.50
C PHE A 61 -18.43 0.54 -13.57
N GLN A 62 -17.99 0.18 -14.78
CA GLN A 62 -16.55 0.02 -14.96
C GLN A 62 -15.94 1.43 -14.93
N LEU A 63 -15.70 1.93 -13.71
CA LEU A 63 -14.75 3.02 -13.47
C LEU A 63 -13.48 2.61 -14.21
N HIS A 64 -13.23 3.26 -15.34
CA HIS A 64 -12.04 3.01 -16.16
C HIS A 64 -10.84 3.15 -15.24
N ALA A 65 -10.26 2.01 -14.86
CA ALA A 65 -9.00 1.97 -14.18
C ALA A 65 -8.01 2.69 -15.09
N SER A 66 -7.67 3.93 -14.71
CA SER A 66 -6.73 4.71 -15.49
C SER A 66 -5.35 4.15 -15.17
N LEU A 67 -4.74 3.48 -16.15
CA LEU A 67 -3.37 3.03 -16.02
C LEU A 67 -2.48 4.27 -16.02
N LEU A 68 -1.70 4.43 -14.96
CA LEU A 68 -0.73 5.50 -14.88
C LEU A 68 0.50 5.07 -15.70
N PRO A 69 0.95 5.87 -16.67
CA PRO A 69 2.15 5.52 -17.42
C PRO A 69 3.36 5.44 -16.46
N LEU A 70 4.15 4.41 -16.66
CA LEU A 70 5.41 4.20 -15.95
C LEU A 70 6.51 4.95 -16.68
N SER A 71 7.22 5.82 -15.95
CA SER A 71 8.46 6.38 -16.47
C SER A 71 9.52 5.29 -16.52
N ALA A 72 10.18 5.16 -17.67
CA ALA A 72 11.22 4.15 -17.85
C ALA A 72 12.29 4.29 -16.75
N PRO A 73 12.73 3.17 -16.13
CA PRO A 73 13.82 3.22 -15.19
C PRO A 73 15.08 3.75 -15.89
N SER A 74 15.81 4.64 -15.23
CA SER A 74 17.13 5.05 -15.66
C SER A 74 18.09 3.89 -15.43
N THR A 75 18.31 3.06 -16.44
CA THR A 75 19.25 1.94 -16.34
C THR A 75 20.65 2.49 -16.11
N THR A 76 21.14 2.44 -14.87
CA THR A 76 22.55 2.72 -14.60
C THR A 76 23.39 1.50 -14.97
N PRO A 77 24.61 1.68 -15.52
CA PRO A 77 25.45 0.54 -15.92
C PRO A 77 25.91 -0.34 -14.74
N ASN A 78 25.73 0.12 -13.50
CA ASN A 78 26.12 -0.57 -12.27
C ASN A 78 24.91 -0.96 -11.39
N ALA A 79 23.74 -1.12 -12.00
CA ALA A 79 22.54 -1.52 -11.28
C ALA A 79 22.70 -2.90 -10.62
N SER A 80 22.45 -2.96 -9.32
CA SER A 80 22.40 -4.21 -8.54
C SER A 80 21.07 -4.94 -8.72
N VAL A 81 20.02 -4.23 -9.15
CA VAL A 81 18.72 -4.81 -9.45
C VAL A 81 18.20 -4.36 -10.81
N ARG A 82 17.29 -5.14 -11.38
CA ARG A 82 16.58 -4.79 -12.61
C ARG A 82 15.07 -4.88 -12.43
N LEU A 83 14.36 -3.80 -12.74
CA LEU A 83 12.90 -3.84 -12.83
C LEU A 83 12.48 -4.78 -13.98
N CYS A 84 11.67 -5.80 -13.67
CA CYS A 84 11.22 -6.81 -14.63
C CYS A 84 9.84 -6.48 -15.16
N THR A 85 8.89 -6.24 -14.26
CA THR A 85 7.51 -5.88 -14.57
C THR A 85 7.07 -4.78 -13.63
N ALA A 86 6.19 -3.90 -14.11
CA ALA A 86 5.52 -2.92 -13.29
C ALA A 86 4.18 -2.57 -13.94
N GLU A 87 3.19 -2.33 -13.11
CA GLU A 87 1.87 -1.81 -13.46
C GLU A 87 1.46 -0.81 -12.37
N ALA A 88 0.92 0.33 -12.78
CA ALA A 88 0.40 1.34 -11.87
C ALA A 88 -1.07 1.60 -12.19
N LYS A 89 -1.95 1.37 -11.21
CA LYS A 89 -3.40 1.47 -11.35
C LYS A 89 -3.95 2.52 -10.40
N ARG A 90 -4.65 3.51 -10.95
CA ARG A 90 -5.43 4.48 -10.16
C ARG A 90 -6.78 3.92 -9.79
N GLN A 91 -7.11 3.93 -8.49
CA GLN A 91 -8.42 3.55 -7.98
C GLN A 91 -8.69 4.24 -6.64
N GLU A 92 -9.89 4.81 -6.49
CA GLU A 92 -10.42 5.30 -5.20
C GLU A 92 -9.51 6.30 -4.46
N GLY A 93 -8.80 7.17 -5.20
CA GLY A 93 -7.89 8.16 -4.60
C GLY A 93 -6.52 7.61 -4.23
N PHE A 94 -6.19 6.40 -4.70
CA PHE A 94 -4.88 5.77 -4.51
C PHE A 94 -4.29 5.30 -5.85
N VAL A 95 -2.96 5.22 -5.89
CA VAL A 95 -2.19 4.56 -6.95
C VAL A 95 -1.63 3.26 -6.39
N SER A 96 -2.13 2.12 -6.88
CA SER A 96 -1.57 0.81 -6.57
C SER A 96 -0.51 0.46 -7.61
N VAL A 97 0.73 0.28 -7.18
CA VAL A 97 1.85 -0.12 -8.03
C VAL A 97 2.26 -1.55 -7.70
N THR A 98 2.12 -2.45 -8.67
CA THR A 98 2.48 -3.87 -8.57
C THR A 98 3.58 -4.20 -9.57
N GLY A 99 4.50 -5.09 -9.21
CA GLY A 99 5.56 -5.46 -10.13
C GLY A 99 6.51 -6.52 -9.60
N SER A 100 7.62 -6.69 -10.31
CA SER A 100 8.72 -7.54 -9.90
C SER A 100 10.07 -6.95 -10.30
N PHE A 101 11.10 -7.22 -9.51
CA PHE A 101 12.49 -6.93 -9.86
C PHE A 101 13.33 -8.19 -9.75
N GLN A 102 14.52 -8.16 -10.35
CA GLN A 102 15.51 -9.24 -10.27
C GLN A 102 16.79 -8.73 -9.61
N ASN A 103 17.32 -9.51 -8.67
CA ASN A 103 18.66 -9.30 -8.13
C ASN A 103 19.69 -9.66 -9.22
N LEU A 104 20.58 -8.74 -9.62
CA LEU A 104 21.63 -9.01 -10.59
C LEU A 104 22.98 -9.38 -9.96
N THR A 105 23.08 -9.27 -8.64
CA THR A 105 24.32 -9.52 -7.90
C THR A 105 24.52 -11.02 -7.64
N PRO A 106 25.78 -11.47 -7.46
CA PRO A 106 26.09 -12.85 -7.11
C PRO A 106 25.88 -13.18 -5.62
N TYR A 107 25.35 -12.24 -4.82
CA TYR A 107 25.09 -12.38 -3.38
C TYR A 107 23.63 -12.07 -3.04
N PRO A 108 23.10 -12.58 -1.90
CA PRO A 108 21.75 -12.25 -1.46
C PRO A 108 21.63 -10.76 -1.10
N LEU A 109 20.52 -10.14 -1.48
CA LEU A 109 20.16 -8.79 -1.07
C LEU A 109 19.21 -8.85 0.13
N HIS A 110 19.52 -8.06 1.16
CA HIS A 110 18.74 -8.00 2.39
C HIS A 110 18.01 -6.68 2.53
N HIS A 111 16.85 -6.71 3.18
CA HIS A 111 16.08 -5.53 3.55
C HIS A 111 15.80 -4.58 2.39
N VAL A 112 15.58 -5.10 1.17
CA VAL A 112 15.30 -4.26 0.01
C VAL A 112 13.97 -3.53 0.21
N GLN A 113 13.92 -2.27 -0.18
CA GLN A 113 12.71 -1.45 -0.23
C GLN A 113 12.46 -1.00 -1.67
N ALA A 114 11.20 -1.09 -2.10
CA ALA A 114 10.75 -0.42 -3.31
C ALA A 114 10.33 1.01 -2.95
N VAL A 115 10.69 1.96 -3.81
CA VAL A 115 10.41 3.38 -3.68
C VAL A 115 9.59 3.79 -4.91
N VAL A 116 8.41 4.35 -4.68
CA VAL A 116 7.53 4.87 -5.74
C VAL A 116 7.47 6.38 -5.61
N GLU A 117 7.86 7.06 -6.68
CA GLU A 117 7.73 8.52 -6.80
C GLU A 117 6.59 8.83 -7.79
N LEU A 118 5.59 9.59 -7.35
CA LEU A 118 4.58 10.15 -8.26
C LEU A 118 5.13 11.42 -8.89
N LEU A 119 5.08 11.53 -10.21
CA LEU A 119 5.70 12.62 -10.96
C LEU A 119 4.65 13.54 -11.61
N ASP A 120 4.90 14.85 -11.58
CA ASP A 120 4.11 15.83 -12.33
C ASP A 120 4.44 15.83 -13.83
N SER A 121 3.76 16.70 -14.60
CA SER A 121 3.99 16.85 -16.04
C SER A 121 5.38 17.37 -16.44
N LYS A 122 6.16 17.87 -15.47
CA LYS A 122 7.55 18.30 -15.65
C LYS A 122 8.54 17.21 -15.23
N GLY A 123 8.05 16.05 -14.75
CA GLY A 123 8.87 14.96 -14.24
C GLY A 123 9.43 15.19 -12.83
N LEU A 124 8.87 16.14 -12.08
CA LEU A 124 9.26 16.44 -10.71
C LEU A 124 8.47 15.56 -9.73
N PRO A 125 9.09 15.07 -8.63
CA PRO A 125 8.39 14.28 -7.63
C PRO A 125 7.39 15.14 -6.87
N LEU A 126 6.13 14.69 -6.85
CA LEU A 126 5.03 15.24 -6.08
C LEU A 126 4.91 14.55 -4.73
N ASP A 127 5.08 13.23 -4.72
CA ASP A 127 4.99 12.39 -3.53
C ASP A 127 5.92 11.19 -3.67
N VAL A 128 6.35 10.63 -2.54
CA VAL A 128 7.29 9.52 -2.47
C VAL A 128 6.88 8.58 -1.35
N GLU A 129 6.61 7.33 -1.72
CA GLU A 129 6.25 6.27 -0.77
C GLU A 129 7.24 5.12 -0.84
N THR A 130 7.43 4.42 0.28
CA THR A 130 8.39 3.31 0.35
C THR A 130 7.79 2.10 1.05
N ALA A 131 7.99 0.91 0.49
CA ALA A 131 7.57 -0.33 1.13
C ALA A 131 8.68 -1.39 1.13
N PRO A 132 8.78 -2.20 2.20
CA PRO A 132 9.69 -3.34 2.22
C PRO A 132 9.25 -4.41 1.23
N ILE A 133 10.23 -5.08 0.62
CA ILE A 133 9.99 -6.28 -0.19
C ILE A 133 9.65 -7.45 0.72
N VAL A 134 8.57 -8.18 0.42
CA VAL A 134 8.09 -9.30 1.24
C VAL A 134 9.11 -10.45 1.30
N LEU A 135 9.86 -10.65 0.21
CA LEU A 135 10.88 -11.68 0.12
C LEU A 135 12.24 -11.13 0.59
N ASP A 136 12.67 -11.56 1.78
CA ASP A 136 13.95 -11.16 2.40
C ASP A 136 14.65 -12.38 3.01
N PRO A 137 15.85 -12.79 2.56
CA PRO A 137 16.62 -12.18 1.46
C PRO A 137 16.08 -12.47 0.06
N VAL A 138 16.45 -11.63 -0.90
CA VAL A 138 16.35 -11.93 -2.34
C VAL A 138 17.64 -12.58 -2.80
N LEU A 139 17.58 -13.86 -3.16
CA LEU A 139 18.74 -14.65 -3.56
C LEU A 139 19.37 -14.14 -4.87
N PRO A 140 20.63 -14.50 -5.16
CA PRO A 140 21.29 -14.15 -6.43
C PRO A 140 20.43 -14.53 -7.64
N TYR A 141 20.28 -13.61 -8.60
CA TYR A 141 19.51 -13.81 -9.84
C TYR A 141 18.01 -14.10 -9.65
N GLN A 142 17.51 -14.05 -8.42
CA GLN A 142 16.11 -14.31 -8.09
C GLN A 142 15.23 -13.10 -8.43
N LYS A 143 14.00 -13.38 -8.88
CA LYS A 143 12.95 -12.36 -9.01
C LYS A 143 12.14 -12.26 -7.72
N ALA A 144 11.88 -11.05 -7.27
CA ALA A 144 11.04 -10.76 -6.11
C ALA A 144 9.87 -9.85 -6.50
N PRO A 145 8.63 -10.19 -6.10
CA PRO A 145 7.48 -9.32 -6.32
C PRO A 145 7.47 -8.14 -5.34
N PHE A 146 6.83 -7.05 -5.73
CA PHE A 146 6.56 -5.90 -4.87
C PHE A 146 5.16 -5.34 -5.11
N HIS A 147 4.60 -4.71 -4.07
CA HIS A 147 3.32 -4.01 -4.11
C HIS A 147 3.37 -2.79 -3.19
N ILE A 148 3.01 -1.63 -3.72
CA ILE A 148 2.98 -0.35 -3.00
C ILE A 148 1.65 0.33 -3.30
N ILE A 149 1.07 0.96 -2.29
CA ILE A 149 -0.11 1.81 -2.42
C ILE A 149 0.31 3.22 -2.01
N VAL A 150 0.10 4.19 -2.89
CA VAL A 150 0.42 5.61 -2.66
C VAL A 150 -0.88 6.42 -2.74
N GLU A 151 -1.00 7.47 -1.94
CA GLU A 151 -2.11 8.42 -2.10
C GLU A 151 -2.03 9.09 -3.48
N ASP A 152 -3.13 9.13 -4.22
CA ASP A 152 -3.12 9.68 -5.56
C ASP A 152 -3.13 11.21 -5.52
N SER A 153 -2.30 11.81 -6.36
CA SER A 153 -2.32 13.25 -6.60
C SER A 153 -2.93 13.52 -7.96
N ARG A 154 -3.92 14.42 -8.02
CA ARG A 154 -4.53 14.87 -9.28
C ARG A 154 -3.53 15.47 -10.28
N TYR A 155 -2.35 15.87 -9.80
CA TYR A 155 -1.28 16.44 -10.62
C TYR A 155 -0.29 15.40 -11.13
N ALA A 156 -0.32 14.18 -10.60
CA ALA A 156 0.59 13.14 -11.04
C ALA A 156 0.17 12.63 -12.43
N VAL A 157 1.14 12.57 -13.34
CA VAL A 157 0.93 12.09 -14.71
C VAL A 157 1.66 10.78 -14.96
N SER A 158 2.72 10.50 -14.21
CA SER A 158 3.49 9.26 -14.31
C SER A 158 4.05 8.86 -12.94
N CYS A 159 4.60 7.65 -12.85
CA CYS A 159 5.31 7.18 -11.66
C CYS A 159 6.68 6.65 -12.02
N ARG A 160 7.61 6.75 -11.06
CA ARG A 160 8.96 6.20 -11.15
C ARG A 160 9.16 5.20 -10.01
N ILE A 161 9.74 4.06 -10.33
CA ILE A 161 10.00 2.97 -9.38
C ILE A 161 11.51 2.84 -9.23
N ARG A 162 11.98 2.84 -7.99
CA ARG A 162 13.40 2.67 -7.62
C ARG A 162 13.52 1.66 -6.50
N PHE A 163 14.74 1.19 -6.24
CA PHE A 163 14.99 0.22 -5.18
C PHE A 163 16.16 0.67 -4.33
N ARG A 164 16.07 0.52 -3.01
CA ARG A 164 17.14 0.87 -2.08
C ARG A 164 17.24 -0.11 -0.93
N THR A 165 18.32 -0.02 -0.17
CA THR A 165 18.39 -0.56 1.19
C THR A 165 18.13 0.58 2.20
N PRO A 166 17.64 0.30 3.43
CA PRO A 166 17.26 1.31 4.42
C PRO A 166 18.36 2.33 4.74
N PHE A 167 19.63 1.91 4.64
CA PHE A 167 20.80 2.72 4.99
C PHE A 167 21.85 2.78 3.87
N GLY A 168 21.47 2.42 2.63
CA GLY A 168 22.41 2.34 1.51
C GLY A 168 21.97 3.12 0.28
N PRO A 169 22.78 3.07 -0.78
CA PRO A 169 22.48 3.76 -2.04
C PRO A 169 21.27 3.14 -2.75
N MET A 170 20.80 3.84 -3.78
CA MET A 170 19.88 3.28 -4.77
C MET A 170 20.55 2.10 -5.50
N LEU A 171 19.76 1.09 -5.84
CA LEU A 171 20.22 -0.17 -6.42
C LEU A 171 19.98 -0.26 -7.94
N ASP A 172 19.26 0.68 -8.53
CA ASP A 172 18.86 0.78 -9.95
C ASP A 172 19.70 1.75 -10.78
#